data_AF-A0A848YZ91-F1
#
_entry.id   AF-A0A848YZ91-F1
#
_cell.length_a   1.000
_cell.length_b   1.000
_cell.length_c   1.000
_cell.angle_alpha   90.00
_cell.angle_beta   90.00
_cell.angle_gamma   90.00
#
_symmetry.space_group_name_H-M   'P 1'
#
loop_
_entity.id
_entity.type
_entity.pdbx_description
1 polymer ?
#
loop_
_entity_poly.entity_id
_entity_poly.type
_entity_poly.pdbx_seq_one_letter_code
_entity_poly.pdbx_strand_id
1 'polypeptide(L)'
;MIIKVVGVKVYNVWLDMIRRLVPGGRTHRLSVVIAGMLQYALEVSHDKEASNENARKLSNLFQSVIDFTDDDDIDPAIELAEKLLMDAGVNYERVSSRGDSYSIAEEAVHEFLVWENMPWES
;
A
#
# COMPACT_ATOMS: atom_id res chain seq x y z
N MET A 1 5.47 6.02 8.76
CA MET A 1 4.39 7.02 8.71
C MET A 1 3.03 6.40 9.03
N ILE A 2 2.62 5.36 8.30
CA ILE A 2 1.32 4.66 8.45
C ILE A 2 0.95 4.29 9.90
N ILE A 3 1.86 3.65 10.66
CA ILE A 3 1.59 3.28 12.07
C ILE A 3 1.16 4.46 12.97
N LYS A 4 1.65 5.68 12.69
CA LYS A 4 1.30 6.89 13.44
C LYS A 4 -0.08 7.45 13.08
N VAL A 5 -0.66 7.00 11.96
CA VAL A 5 -1.97 7.44 11.45
C VAL A 5 -3.06 6.42 11.82
N VAL A 6 -2.85 5.15 11.46
CA VAL A 6 -3.83 4.06 11.72
C VAL A 6 -3.76 3.56 13.17
N GLY A 7 -2.65 3.83 13.86
CA GLY A 7 -2.43 3.42 15.24
C GLY A 7 -1.85 2.02 15.37
N VAL A 8 -1.14 1.78 16.48
CA VAL A 8 -0.36 0.55 16.73
C VAL A 8 -1.23 -0.72 16.68
N LYS A 9 -2.46 -0.65 17.21
CA LYS A 9 -3.36 -1.82 17.24
C LYS A 9 -3.73 -2.29 15.82
N VAL A 10 -4.16 -1.38 14.96
CA VAL A 10 -4.53 -1.70 13.57
C VAL A 10 -3.29 -2.16 12.78
N TYR A 11 -2.19 -1.42 12.93
CA TYR A 11 -0.94 -1.76 12.26
C TYR A 11 -0.45 -3.17 12.60
N ASN A 12 -0.49 -3.57 13.87
CA ASN A 12 -0.08 -4.91 14.29
C ASN A 12 -0.97 -6.02 13.72
N VAL A 13 -2.28 -5.77 13.54
CA VAL A 13 -3.18 -6.72 12.86
C VAL A 13 -2.76 -6.88 11.41
N TRP A 14 -2.45 -5.78 10.72
CA TRP A 14 -1.96 -5.84 9.34
C TRP A 14 -0.65 -6.62 9.22
N LEU A 15 0.31 -6.39 10.13
CA LEU A 15 1.56 -7.14 10.14
C LEU A 15 1.33 -8.64 10.35
N ASP A 16 0.41 -9.05 11.24
CA ASP A 16 0.05 -10.46 11.43
C ASP A 16 -0.61 -11.06 10.19
N MET A 17 -1.53 -10.33 9.55
CA MET A 17 -2.14 -10.76 8.28
C MET A 17 -1.08 -10.97 7.19
N ILE A 18 -0.20 -10.01 6.99
CA ILE A 18 0.87 -10.06 5.98
C ILE A 18 1.80 -11.26 6.23
N ARG A 19 2.25 -11.45 7.48
CA ARG A 19 3.10 -12.58 7.88
C ARG A 19 2.50 -13.94 7.54
N ARG A 20 1.17 -14.07 7.70
CA ARG A 20 0.46 -15.33 7.47
C ARG A 20 0.11 -15.55 6.01
N LEU A 21 -0.23 -14.49 5.28
CA LEU A 21 -0.76 -14.60 3.91
C LEU A 21 0.33 -14.56 2.83
N VAL A 22 1.37 -13.74 2.99
CA VAL A 22 2.33 -13.51 1.91
C VAL A 22 3.21 -14.71 1.54
N PRO A 23 3.73 -15.54 2.48
CA PRO A 23 4.64 -16.62 2.11
C PRO A 23 4.09 -17.61 1.06
N GLY A 24 2.79 -17.91 1.12
CA GLY A 24 2.10 -18.79 0.17
C GLY A 24 1.15 -18.08 -0.82
N GLY A 25 1.00 -16.75 -0.69
CA GLY A 25 0.06 -15.98 -1.49
C GLY A 25 0.59 -15.67 -2.89
N ARG A 26 -0.32 -15.61 -3.87
CA ARG A 26 -0.01 -15.10 -5.22
C ARG A 26 0.01 -13.57 -5.18
N THR A 27 1.00 -12.94 -5.82
CA THR A 27 1.19 -11.49 -5.78
C THR A 27 -0.07 -10.71 -6.16
N HIS A 28 -0.73 -11.01 -7.27
CA HIS A 28 -1.98 -10.32 -7.67
C HIS A 28 -3.13 -10.42 -6.65
N ARG A 29 -3.09 -11.35 -5.70
CA ARG A 29 -4.09 -11.43 -4.61
C ARG A 29 -3.65 -10.64 -3.40
N LEU A 30 -2.34 -10.62 -3.15
CA LEU A 30 -1.73 -9.90 -2.04
C LEU A 30 -1.69 -8.40 -2.32
N SER A 31 -1.47 -8.00 -3.57
CA SER A 31 -1.48 -6.61 -4.02
C SER A 31 -2.80 -5.94 -3.67
N VAL A 32 -3.94 -6.57 -3.99
CA VAL A 32 -5.28 -6.06 -3.66
C VAL A 32 -5.50 -5.92 -2.14
N VAL A 33 -5.01 -6.87 -1.34
CA VAL A 33 -5.13 -6.79 0.13
C VAL A 33 -4.32 -5.62 0.67
N ILE A 34 -3.10 -5.42 0.18
CA ILE A 34 -2.23 -4.33 0.60
C ILE A 34 -2.78 -2.98 0.09
N ALA A 35 -3.28 -2.93 -1.14
CA ALA A 35 -3.97 -1.76 -1.69
C ALA A 35 -5.15 -1.33 -0.80
N GLY A 36 -5.96 -2.29 -0.32
CA GLY A 36 -7.02 -2.01 0.65
C GLY A 36 -6.50 -1.47 1.99
N MET A 37 -5.32 -1.90 2.45
CA MET A 37 -4.67 -1.30 3.63
C MET A 37 -4.21 0.14 3.35
N LEU A 38 -3.68 0.42 2.16
CA LEU A 38 -3.29 1.78 1.75
C LEU A 38 -4.51 2.70 1.64
N GLN A 39 -5.60 2.23 1.04
CA GLN A 39 -6.88 2.95 0.98
C GLN A 39 -7.44 3.24 2.37
N TYR A 40 -7.45 2.24 3.26
CA TYR A 40 -7.83 2.49 4.65
C TYR A 40 -6.92 3.53 5.32
N ALA A 41 -5.62 3.52 5.05
CA ALA A 41 -4.70 4.50 5.60
C ALA A 41 -4.96 5.92 5.04
N LEU A 42 -5.34 6.04 3.76
CA LEU A 42 -5.76 7.29 3.14
C LEU A 42 -7.00 7.87 3.82
N GLU A 43 -8.07 7.08 3.94
CA GLU A 43 -9.31 7.50 4.62
C GLU A 43 -9.05 7.97 6.05
N VAL A 44 -8.33 7.17 6.84
CA VAL A 44 -7.99 7.54 8.22
C VAL A 44 -7.06 8.76 8.29
N SER A 45 -6.28 9.01 7.23
CA SER A 45 -5.42 10.19 7.15
C SER A 45 -6.24 11.47 6.92
N HIS A 46 -7.24 11.43 6.03
CA HIS A 46 -8.17 12.53 5.83
C HIS A 46 -8.96 12.86 7.09
N ASP A 47 -9.49 11.84 7.78
CA ASP A 47 -10.22 12.03 9.05
C ASP A 47 -9.42 12.78 10.13
N LYS A 48 -8.07 12.71 10.06
CA LYS A 48 -7.17 13.19 11.11
C LYS A 48 -6.27 14.34 10.67
N GLU A 49 -6.28 14.77 9.41
CA GLU A 49 -5.31 15.73 8.85
C GLU A 49 -5.30 17.10 9.56
N ALA A 50 -6.45 17.52 10.08
CA ALA A 50 -6.58 18.78 10.81
C ALA A 50 -5.84 18.77 12.16
N SER A 51 -5.77 17.59 12.82
CA SER A 51 -5.28 17.45 14.19
C SER A 51 -3.99 16.64 14.33
N ASN A 52 -3.53 15.99 13.26
CA ASN A 52 -2.33 15.14 13.26
C ASN A 52 -1.42 15.44 12.06
N GLU A 53 -0.21 15.91 12.33
CA GLU A 53 0.79 16.24 11.30
C GLU A 53 1.17 15.03 10.43
N ASN A 54 1.27 13.83 11.00
CA ASN A 54 1.57 12.63 10.22
C ASN A 54 0.41 12.23 9.31
N ALA A 55 -0.83 12.48 9.74
CA ALA A 55 -2.00 12.24 8.93
C ALA A 55 -2.01 13.18 7.72
N ARG A 56 -1.76 14.48 7.94
CA ARG A 56 -1.65 15.45 6.85
C ARG A 56 -0.52 15.14 5.86
N LYS A 57 0.64 14.69 6.36
CA LYS A 57 1.75 14.27 5.48
C LYS A 57 1.38 13.05 4.66
N LEU A 58 0.68 12.09 5.27
CA LEU A 58 0.25 10.88 4.57
C LEU A 58 -0.84 11.16 3.53
N SER A 59 -1.85 11.97 3.86
CA SER A 59 -2.91 12.36 2.91
C SER A 59 -2.33 13.13 1.73
N ASN A 60 -1.46 14.11 1.99
CA ASN A 60 -0.78 14.86 0.93
C ASN A 60 0.06 13.97 0.01
N LEU A 61 0.78 12.98 0.56
CA LEU A 61 1.59 12.05 -0.24
C LEU A 61 0.70 11.18 -1.12
N PHE A 62 -0.36 10.58 -0.56
CA PHE A 62 -1.26 9.77 -1.37
C PHE A 62 -2.00 10.59 -2.42
N GLN A 63 -2.45 11.80 -2.07
CA GLN A 63 -3.09 12.69 -3.03
C GLN A 63 -2.15 13.08 -4.16
N SER A 64 -0.87 13.37 -3.88
CA SER A 64 0.09 13.65 -4.94
C SER A 64 0.29 12.45 -5.86
N VAL A 65 0.35 11.23 -5.32
CA VAL A 65 0.51 10.02 -6.14
C VAL A 65 -0.75 9.75 -6.97
N ILE A 66 -1.95 10.07 -6.47
CA ILE A 66 -3.21 9.91 -7.21
C ILE A 66 -3.35 10.97 -8.32
N ASP A 67 -2.98 12.21 -8.04
CA ASP A 67 -3.13 13.34 -8.97
C ASP A 67 -2.09 13.32 -10.10
N PHE A 68 -0.92 12.74 -9.86
CA PHE A 68 0.18 12.66 -10.82
C PHE A 68 0.41 11.21 -11.25
N THR A 69 0.06 10.90 -12.51
CA THR A 69 0.08 9.54 -13.07
C THR A 69 1.34 9.21 -13.86
N ASP A 70 2.40 10.02 -13.76
CA ASP A 70 3.69 9.66 -14.37
C ASP A 70 4.39 8.62 -13.46
N ASP A 71 4.92 7.55 -14.04
CA ASP A 71 5.47 6.39 -13.32
C ASP A 71 6.57 6.76 -12.30
N ASP A 72 7.26 7.88 -12.47
CA ASP A 72 8.31 8.34 -11.53
C ASP A 72 7.73 8.97 -10.25
N ASP A 73 6.45 9.34 -10.21
CA ASP A 73 5.82 10.03 -9.07
C ASP A 73 5.21 9.07 -8.03
N ILE A 74 5.17 7.75 -8.33
CA ILE A 74 4.57 6.74 -7.44
C ILE A 74 5.55 6.11 -6.46
N ASP A 75 6.86 6.32 -6.63
CA ASP A 75 7.93 5.80 -5.76
C ASP A 75 7.68 6.02 -4.26
N PRO A 76 7.23 7.21 -3.80
CA PRO A 76 6.96 7.41 -2.37
C PRO A 76 5.86 6.50 -1.81
N ALA A 77 4.87 6.12 -2.64
CA ALA A 77 3.85 5.16 -2.24
C ALA A 77 4.41 3.72 -2.24
N ILE A 78 5.28 3.38 -3.20
CA ILE A 78 5.95 2.08 -3.26
C ILE A 78 6.81 1.89 -2.00
N GLU A 79 7.63 2.87 -1.63
CA GLU A 79 8.45 2.84 -0.42
C GLU A 79 7.62 2.61 0.86
N LEU A 80 6.40 3.17 0.93
CA LEU A 80 5.48 2.93 2.04
C LEU A 80 4.96 1.48 2.07
N ALA A 81 4.62 0.91 0.92
CA ALA A 81 4.16 -0.46 0.79
C ALA A 81 5.30 -1.47 1.07
N GLU A 82 6.51 -1.21 0.57
CA GLU A 82 7.72 -1.97 0.88
C GLU A 82 7.99 -1.97 2.38
N LYS A 83 7.94 -0.78 3.01
CA LYS A 83 8.13 -0.66 4.46
C LYS A 83 7.12 -1.48 5.24
N LEU A 84 5.86 -1.51 4.82
CA LEU A 84 4.82 -2.31 5.47
C LEU A 84 5.15 -3.82 5.39
N LEU A 85 5.61 -4.30 4.24
CA LEU A 85 6.05 -5.68 4.03
C LEU A 85 7.31 -6.02 4.84
N MET A 86 8.30 -5.12 4.85
CA MET A 86 9.53 -5.26 5.63
C MET A 86 9.28 -5.27 7.14
N ASP A 87 8.39 -4.41 7.65
CA ASP A 87 7.98 -4.41 9.06
C ASP A 87 7.27 -5.73 9.44
N ALA A 88 6.62 -6.39 8.47
CA ALA A 88 6.07 -7.73 8.63
C ALA A 88 7.15 -8.83 8.58
N GLY A 89 8.40 -8.52 8.21
CA GLY A 89 9.49 -9.50 8.07
C GLY A 89 9.36 -10.33 6.79
N VAL A 90 8.75 -9.77 5.75
CA VAL A 90 8.43 -10.44 4.50
C VAL A 90 9.16 -9.76 3.34
N ASN A 91 9.75 -10.56 2.45
CA ASN A 91 10.33 -10.03 1.22
C ASN A 91 9.22 -9.67 0.22
N TYR A 92 9.30 -8.47 -0.34
CA TYR A 92 8.35 -7.95 -1.33
C TYR A 92 8.75 -8.31 -2.77
N GLU A 93 10.03 -8.53 -3.03
CA GLU A 93 10.52 -8.97 -4.34
C GLU A 93 10.21 -10.44 -4.61
N ARG A 94 9.82 -10.74 -5.85
CA ARG A 94 9.56 -12.10 -6.34
C ARG A 94 10.21 -12.29 -7.70
N VAL A 95 10.51 -13.55 -8.00
CA VAL A 95 11.05 -13.97 -9.31
C VAL A 95 10.13 -15.04 -9.88
N SER A 96 9.74 -14.86 -11.14
CA SER A 96 8.86 -15.79 -11.85
C SER A 96 9.64 -17.05 -12.27
N SER A 97 8.94 -18.10 -12.68
CA SER A 97 9.60 -19.29 -13.27
C SER A 97 10.36 -18.98 -14.57
N ARG A 98 10.10 -17.82 -15.19
CA ARG A 98 10.79 -17.34 -16.39
C ARG A 98 11.98 -16.43 -16.07
N GLY A 99 12.20 -16.11 -14.80
CA GLY A 99 13.28 -15.23 -14.34
C GLY A 99 12.88 -13.76 -14.22
N ASP A 100 11.63 -13.40 -14.49
CA ASP A 100 11.16 -12.01 -14.39
C ASP A 100 11.03 -11.60 -12.94
N SER A 101 11.64 -10.47 -12.56
CA SER A 101 11.47 -9.85 -11.25
C SER A 101 10.19 -9.01 -11.21
N TYR A 102 9.48 -9.08 -10.09
CA TYR A 102 8.30 -8.25 -9.84
C TYR A 102 8.16 -8.00 -8.33
N SER A 103 7.52 -6.88 -7.97
CA SER A 103 7.37 -6.44 -6.58
C SER A 103 5.92 -6.50 -6.13
N ILE A 104 5.67 -7.12 -4.97
CA ILE A 104 4.34 -7.09 -4.33
C ILE A 104 3.95 -5.66 -3.97
N ALA A 105 4.92 -4.82 -3.58
CA ALA A 105 4.68 -3.45 -3.18
C ALA A 105 4.25 -2.58 -4.36
N GLU A 106 4.98 -2.67 -5.47
CA GLU A 106 4.69 -1.98 -6.73
C GLU A 106 3.29 -2.35 -7.25
N GLU A 107 3.00 -3.64 -7.37
CA GLU A 107 1.69 -4.14 -7.77
C GLU A 107 0.58 -3.66 -6.81
N ALA A 108 0.84 -3.59 -5.51
CA ALA A 108 -0.13 -3.06 -4.55
C ALA A 108 -0.41 -1.56 -4.73
N VAL A 109 0.59 -0.78 -5.12
CA VAL A 109 0.42 0.65 -5.40
C VAL A 109 -0.37 0.84 -6.69
N HIS A 110 -0.10 0.06 -7.74
CA HIS A 110 -0.93 0.10 -8.95
C HIS A 110 -2.40 -0.22 -8.65
N GLU A 111 -2.67 -1.28 -7.88
CA GLU A 111 -4.03 -1.64 -7.43
C GLU A 111 -4.66 -0.53 -6.54
N PHE A 112 -3.85 0.16 -5.74
CA PHE A 112 -4.30 1.31 -4.94
C PHE A 112 -4.72 2.48 -5.83
N LEU A 113 -4.00 2.76 -6.92
CA LEU A 113 -4.30 3.88 -7.82
C LEU A 113 -5.52 3.63 -8.70
N VAL A 114 -5.79 2.38 -9.05
CA VAL A 114 -6.98 1.99 -9.84
C VAL A 114 -8.16 1.56 -8.96
N TRP A 115 -8.13 1.85 -7.65
CA TRP A 115 -9.11 1.32 -6.70
C TRP A 115 -10.57 1.68 -7.02
N GLU A 116 -10.80 2.91 -7.48
CA GLU A 116 -12.12 3.41 -7.89
C GLU A 116 -12.39 3.21 -9.40
N ASN A 117 -11.45 2.62 -10.16
CA ASN A 117 -11.70 2.31 -11.55
C ASN A 117 -12.73 1.19 -11.64
N MET A 118 -13.93 1.53 -12.07
CA MET A 118 -15.01 0.59 -12.33
C MET A 118 -15.16 0.37 -13.83
N PRO A 119 -14.36 -0.51 -14.46
CA PRO A 119 -14.36 -0.70 -15.92
C PRO A 119 -15.71 -1.19 -16.48
N TRP A 120 -16.62 -1.67 -15.61
CA TRP A 120 -17.98 -2.10 -15.97
C TRP A 120 -19.03 -0.98 -15.88
N GLU A 121 -18.68 0.23 -15.45
CA GLU A 121 -19.59 1.38 -15.41
C GLU A 121 -19.58 2.22 -16.70
N SER A 122 -19.12 1.62 -17.81
CA SER A 122 -19.17 2.21 -19.15
C SER A 122 -20.46 1.91 -19.90
#